data_AF-A0A4S4DSU2-F1
#
_entry.id   AF-A0A4S4DSU2-F1
#
_cell.length_a   1.000
_cell.length_b   1.000
_cell.length_c   1.000
_cell.angle_alpha   90.00
_cell.angle_beta   90.00
_cell.angle_gamma   90.00
#
_symmetry.space_group_name_H-M   'P 1'
#
loop_
_entity.id
_entity.type
_entity.pdbx_description
1 polymer ?
#
loop_
_entity_poly.entity_id
_entity_poly.type
_entity_poly.pdbx_seq_one_letter_code
_entity_poly.pdbx_strand_id
1 'polypeptide(L)'
;MYVNSCAKLKYVFQPSIAQALHQLEELFVSDCEEMEEIVAKKNEGQEERVDKMMFKSLKKIKLEHLPMLSGFYTGDFPFECPSLEELIVRDCPKMKTSAATAPKLKVAILDNLEKTLQGMDLNQVVQNHSKQRYFSFKR
;
A
#
# COMPACT_ATOMS: atom_id res chain seq x y z
N MET A 1 -4.28 -10.35 7.32
CA MET A 1 -2.88 -10.50 7.81
C MET A 1 -2.49 -9.24 8.56
N TYR A 2 -1.82 -9.40 9.70
CA TYR A 2 -1.38 -8.30 10.56
C TYR A 2 0.13 -8.38 10.74
N VAL A 3 0.83 -7.28 10.46
CA VAL A 3 2.27 -7.11 10.67
C VAL A 3 2.45 -5.92 11.58
N ASN A 4 3.00 -6.11 12.77
CA ASN A 4 3.11 -5.06 13.77
C ASN A 4 4.49 -5.06 14.42
N SER A 5 5.06 -3.88 14.65
CA SER A 5 6.29 -3.68 15.42
C SER A 5 7.51 -4.46 14.89
N CYS A 6 7.58 -4.67 13.59
CA CYS A 6 8.68 -5.37 12.92
C CYS A 6 9.75 -4.38 12.45
N ALA A 7 10.52 -3.83 13.40
CA ALA A 7 11.42 -2.69 13.16
C ALA A 7 12.42 -2.89 12.01
N LYS A 8 12.92 -4.12 11.78
CA LYS A 8 13.93 -4.43 10.75
C LYS A 8 13.34 -4.98 9.43
N LEU A 9 12.02 -5.14 9.34
CA LEU A 9 11.39 -5.75 8.19
C LEU A 9 11.29 -4.72 7.06
N LYS A 10 12.04 -4.94 5.97
CA LYS A 10 12.06 -4.03 4.81
C LYS A 10 10.87 -4.16 3.87
N TYR A 11 10.33 -5.37 3.75
CA TYR A 11 9.17 -5.69 2.91
C TYR A 11 8.36 -6.84 3.50
N VAL A 12 7.05 -6.87 3.23
CA VAL A 12 6.16 -7.93 3.75
C VAL A 12 6.20 -9.16 2.85
N PHE A 13 6.19 -8.95 1.54
CA PHE A 13 6.07 -10.02 0.56
C PHE A 13 7.17 -9.97 -0.50
N GLN A 14 7.59 -11.16 -0.93
CA GLN A 14 8.21 -11.31 -2.25
C GLN A 14 7.11 -11.30 -3.33
N PRO A 15 7.41 -10.87 -4.57
CA PRO A 15 6.42 -10.86 -5.67
C PRO A 15 5.69 -12.19 -5.87
N SER A 16 6.40 -13.32 -5.89
CA SER A 16 5.81 -14.66 -6.01
C SER A 16 4.84 -15.00 -4.88
N ILE A 17 5.12 -14.56 -3.64
CA ILE A 17 4.22 -14.75 -2.50
C ILE A 17 2.96 -13.89 -2.67
N ALA A 18 3.11 -12.62 -3.05
CA ALA A 18 1.99 -11.72 -3.29
C ALA A 18 1.01 -12.25 -4.36
N GLN A 19 1.52 -13.00 -5.34
CA GLN A 19 0.70 -13.69 -6.34
C GLN A 19 0.01 -14.94 -5.81
N ALA A 20 0.72 -15.73 -5.00
CA ALA A 20 0.18 -16.95 -4.42
C ALA A 20 -0.95 -16.66 -3.39
N LEU A 21 -0.93 -15.49 -2.75
CA LEU A 21 -1.90 -15.06 -1.74
C LEU A 21 -3.23 -14.55 -2.34
N HIS A 22 -3.83 -15.37 -3.21
CA HIS A 22 -5.08 -15.05 -3.91
C HIS A 22 -6.32 -15.02 -3.00
N GLN A 23 -6.25 -15.53 -1.77
CA GLN A 23 -7.36 -15.51 -0.79
C GLN A 23 -7.17 -14.44 0.31
N LEU A 24 -6.06 -13.71 0.30
CA LEU A 24 -5.82 -12.68 1.31
C LEU A 24 -6.78 -11.51 1.06
N GLU A 25 -7.69 -11.27 2.00
CA GLU A 25 -8.68 -10.19 1.89
C GLU A 25 -8.29 -8.90 2.59
N GLU A 26 -7.52 -8.99 3.68
CA GLU A 26 -7.16 -7.81 4.48
C GLU A 26 -5.67 -7.82 4.86
N LEU A 27 -5.03 -6.65 4.77
CA LEU A 27 -3.65 -6.43 5.17
C LEU A 27 -3.55 -5.21 6.09
N PHE A 28 -2.96 -5.42 7.27
CA PHE A 28 -2.71 -4.39 8.26
C PHE A 28 -1.22 -4.39 8.59
N VAL A 29 -0.58 -3.24 8.46
CA VAL A 29 0.85 -3.05 8.78
C VAL A 29 1.01 -1.83 9.65
N SER A 30 1.65 -1.98 10.81
CA SER A 30 1.88 -0.88 11.74
C SER A 30 3.25 -0.92 12.41
N ASP A 31 3.77 0.26 12.73
CA ASP A 31 4.95 0.45 13.60
C ASP A 31 6.21 -0.29 13.12
N CYS A 32 6.44 -0.35 11.80
CA CYS A 32 7.61 -0.99 11.19
C CYS A 32 8.58 0.07 10.65
N GLU A 33 9.61 0.39 11.43
CA GLU A 33 10.50 1.54 11.22
C GLU A 33 11.31 1.48 9.91
N GLU A 34 11.90 0.33 9.59
CA GLU A 34 12.73 0.16 8.38
C GLU A 34 11.95 -0.36 7.16
N MET A 35 10.61 -0.39 7.21
CA MET A 35 9.82 -0.88 6.08
C MET A 35 9.88 0.09 4.91
N GLU A 36 10.37 -0.36 3.76
CA GLU A 36 10.58 0.43 2.55
C GLU A 36 9.42 0.25 1.55
N GLU A 37 8.90 -0.97 1.43
CA GLU A 37 7.84 -1.35 0.49
C GLU A 37 6.92 -2.45 1.07
N ILE A 38 5.71 -2.63 0.52
CA ILE A 38 4.86 -3.77 0.91
C ILE A 38 5.30 -5.05 0.19
N VAL A 39 5.60 -4.93 -1.11
CA VAL A 39 6.15 -5.99 -1.95
C VAL A 39 7.54 -5.60 -2.37
N ALA A 40 8.52 -6.50 -2.17
CA ALA A 40 9.90 -6.27 -2.55
C ALA A 40 10.04 -6.02 -4.06
N LYS A 41 10.85 -5.03 -4.45
CA LYS A 41 11.34 -4.92 -5.82
C LYS A 41 12.09 -6.19 -6.23
N LYS A 42 11.84 -6.63 -7.46
CA LYS A 42 12.53 -7.77 -8.06
C LYS A 42 14.03 -7.46 -8.20
N ASN A 43 14.89 -8.40 -7.80
CA ASN A 43 16.33 -8.30 -8.06
C ASN A 43 16.63 -8.66 -9.52
N GLU A 44 17.57 -7.94 -10.14
CA GLU A 44 18.10 -8.26 -11.46
C GLU A 44 18.61 -9.72 -11.47
N GLY A 45 18.01 -10.59 -12.29
CA GLY A 45 18.43 -11.98 -12.45
C GLY A 45 17.43 -13.06 -12.01
N GLN A 46 16.28 -12.72 -11.42
CA GLN A 46 15.22 -13.70 -11.18
C GLN A 46 14.29 -13.79 -12.39
N GLU A 47 14.07 -14.97 -12.97
CA GLU A 47 13.08 -15.20 -14.04
C GLU A 47 11.68 -15.49 -13.47
N GLU A 48 11.26 -14.79 -12.42
CA GLU A 48 9.87 -14.91 -11.99
C GLU A 48 8.97 -14.23 -13.05
N ARG A 49 8.13 -15.03 -13.72
CA ARG A 49 7.00 -14.55 -14.53
C ARG A 49 5.98 -13.95 -13.60
N VAL A 50 6.23 -12.71 -13.20
CA VAL A 50 5.32 -11.98 -12.35
C VAL A 50 4.12 -11.57 -13.24
N ASP A 51 3.05 -12.37 -13.23
CA ASP A 51 1.72 -11.91 -13.67
C ASP A 51 1.42 -10.51 -13.13
N LYS A 52 0.85 -9.66 -13.99
CA LYS A 52 0.57 -8.23 -13.73
C LYS A 52 -0.34 -7.99 -12.51
N MET A 53 -1.01 -9.02 -12.01
CA MET A 53 -2.05 -8.93 -11.02
C MET A 53 -1.61 -9.58 -9.70
N MET A 54 -1.40 -8.77 -8.67
CA MET A 54 -1.12 -9.23 -7.30
C MET A 54 -2.36 -9.06 -6.44
N PHE A 55 -2.50 -9.81 -5.34
CA PHE A 55 -3.54 -9.55 -4.34
C PHE A 55 -4.99 -9.49 -4.89
N LYS A 56 -5.37 -10.49 -5.71
CA LYS A 56 -6.65 -10.50 -6.45
C LYS A 56 -7.90 -10.36 -5.58
N SER A 57 -7.85 -10.81 -4.33
CA SER A 57 -8.99 -10.77 -3.39
C SER A 57 -8.82 -9.76 -2.26
N LEU A 58 -7.75 -8.97 -2.28
CA LEU A 58 -7.46 -8.02 -1.21
C LEU A 58 -8.44 -6.85 -1.30
N LYS A 59 -9.27 -6.71 -0.28
CA LYS A 59 -10.34 -5.72 -0.15
C LYS A 59 -9.94 -4.55 0.74
N LYS A 60 -9.07 -4.77 1.72
CA LYS A 60 -8.69 -3.75 2.70
C LYS A 60 -7.19 -3.71 2.95
N ILE A 61 -6.64 -2.51 2.92
CA ILE A 61 -5.26 -2.24 3.33
C ILE A 61 -5.25 -1.10 4.35
N LYS A 62 -4.50 -1.29 5.43
CA LYS A 62 -4.24 -0.26 6.43
C LYS A 62 -2.76 -0.23 6.80
N LEU A 63 -2.16 0.95 6.67
CA LEU A 63 -0.74 1.23 6.89
C LEU A 63 -0.64 2.37 7.90
N GLU A 64 0.04 2.14 9.03
CA GLU A 64 0.16 3.15 10.10
C GLU A 64 1.59 3.24 10.65
N HIS A 65 2.10 4.44 10.86
CA HIS A 65 3.42 4.71 11.46
C HIS A 65 4.56 3.97 10.74
N LEU A 66 4.67 4.17 9.42
CA LEU A 66 5.72 3.57 8.59
C LEU A 66 6.62 4.68 8.03
N PRO A 67 7.63 5.13 8.79
CA PRO A 67 8.42 6.32 8.45
C PRO A 67 9.27 6.15 7.19
N MET A 68 9.69 4.93 6.86
CA MET A 68 10.51 4.62 5.68
C MET A 68 9.72 4.16 4.47
N LEU A 69 8.41 3.94 4.60
CA LEU A 69 7.61 3.35 3.52
C LEU A 69 7.55 4.31 2.34
N SER A 70 8.02 3.85 1.19
CA SER A 70 8.11 4.64 -0.05
C SER A 70 6.98 4.35 -1.02
N GLY A 71 6.29 3.20 -0.90
CA GLY A 71 5.17 2.82 -1.74
C GLY A 71 4.76 1.35 -1.55
N PHE A 72 3.79 0.89 -2.34
CA PHE A 72 3.40 -0.53 -2.35
C PHE A 72 4.44 -1.42 -3.03
N TYR A 73 4.92 -0.96 -4.17
CA TYR A 73 5.85 -1.63 -5.06
C TYR A 73 6.44 -0.58 -6.01
N THR A 74 7.78 -0.53 -6.14
CA THR A 74 8.51 0.37 -7.05
C THR A 74 9.18 -0.33 -8.23
N GLY A 75 8.81 -1.60 -8.49
CA GLY A 75 9.30 -2.32 -9.66
C GLY A 75 8.67 -1.84 -10.98
N ASP A 76 9.20 -2.36 -12.09
CA ASP A 76 8.92 -1.83 -13.44
C ASP A 76 7.56 -2.26 -14.02
N PHE A 77 6.75 -2.99 -13.25
CA PHE A 77 5.45 -3.49 -13.67
C PHE A 77 4.32 -2.80 -12.90
N PRO A 78 3.16 -2.57 -13.55
CA PRO A 78 2.02 -1.96 -12.88
C PRO A 78 1.54 -2.83 -11.72
N PHE A 79 1.32 -2.21 -10.57
CA PHE A 79 0.77 -2.87 -9.38
C PHE A 79 -0.75 -2.81 -9.43
N GLU A 80 -1.42 -3.95 -9.65
CA GLU A 80 -2.88 -4.00 -9.73
C GLU A 80 -3.48 -4.68 -8.50
N CYS A 81 -4.43 -4.02 -7.83
CA CYS A 81 -5.22 -4.54 -6.72
C CYS A 81 -6.71 -4.49 -7.07
N PRO A 82 -7.21 -5.45 -7.87
CA PRO A 82 -8.51 -5.38 -8.56
C PRO A 82 -9.72 -5.39 -7.62
N SER A 83 -9.57 -5.91 -6.40
CA SER A 83 -10.65 -6.05 -5.43
C SER A 83 -10.55 -5.07 -4.26
N LEU A 84 -9.58 -4.16 -4.28
CA LEU A 84 -9.36 -3.22 -3.18
C LEU A 84 -10.53 -2.25 -3.07
N GLU A 85 -11.14 -2.20 -1.90
CA GLU A 85 -12.29 -1.36 -1.58
C GLU A 85 -11.93 -0.26 -0.58
N GLU A 86 -11.00 -0.52 0.35
CA GLU A 86 -10.62 0.39 1.42
C GLU A 86 -9.09 0.48 1.56
N LEU A 87 -8.57 1.72 1.49
CA LEU A 87 -7.17 2.03 1.75
C LEU A 87 -7.07 3.07 2.86
N ILE A 88 -6.30 2.76 3.91
CA ILE A 88 -5.97 3.69 4.99
C ILE A 88 -4.45 3.79 5.09
N VAL A 89 -3.92 5.01 5.05
CA VAL A 89 -2.51 5.33 5.25
C VAL A 89 -2.42 6.45 6.27
N ARG A 90 -1.72 6.22 7.38
CA ARG A 90 -1.48 7.23 8.43
C ARG A 90 -0.03 7.27 8.81
N ASP A 91 0.50 8.49 9.00
CA ASP A 91 1.87 8.72 9.47
C ASP A 91 2.91 7.93 8.67
N CYS A 92 2.79 7.97 7.35
CA CYS A 92 3.72 7.37 6.39
C CYS A 92 4.36 8.47 5.51
N PRO A 93 5.22 9.33 6.08
CA PRO A 93 5.64 10.60 5.45
C PRO A 93 6.42 10.45 4.14
N LYS A 94 7.10 9.32 3.93
CA LYS A 94 7.88 9.07 2.70
C LYS A 94 7.09 8.41 1.58
N MET A 95 5.84 8.02 1.84
CA MET A 95 5.09 7.20 0.91
C MET A 95 4.73 8.01 -0.32
N LYS A 96 5.16 7.51 -1.48
CA LYS A 96 4.78 7.99 -2.80
C LYS A 96 3.86 6.95 -3.42
N THR A 97 2.76 7.43 -3.98
CA THR A 97 1.84 6.59 -4.73
C THR A 97 2.37 6.47 -6.16
N SER A 98 2.98 5.34 -6.49
CA SER A 98 3.14 4.92 -7.89
C SER A 98 1.79 4.49 -8.45
N ALA A 99 1.65 4.47 -9.78
CA ALA A 99 0.41 4.12 -10.46
C ALA A 99 -0.05 2.70 -10.09
N ALA A 100 -1.01 2.62 -9.16
CA ALA A 100 -1.67 1.39 -8.76
C ALA A 100 -3.13 1.46 -9.19
N THR A 101 -3.58 0.47 -9.97
CA THR A 101 -4.96 0.43 -10.45
C THR A 101 -5.83 -0.32 -9.44
N ALA A 102 -6.81 0.38 -8.85
CA ALA A 102 -7.78 -0.17 -7.90
C ALA A 102 -9.22 0.20 -8.34
N PRO A 103 -9.81 -0.52 -9.30
CA PRO A 103 -11.07 -0.12 -9.95
C PRO A 103 -12.29 -0.18 -9.02
N LYS A 104 -12.19 -0.88 -7.88
CA LYS A 104 -13.28 -1.03 -6.89
C LYS A 104 -13.09 -0.17 -5.64
N LEU A 105 -12.11 0.74 -5.64
CA LEU A 105 -11.79 1.54 -4.46
C LEU A 105 -12.98 2.44 -4.10
N LYS A 106 -13.47 2.32 -2.87
CA LYS A 106 -14.59 3.10 -2.33
C LYS A 106 -14.13 4.15 -1.34
N VAL A 107 -13.12 3.82 -0.54
CA VAL A 107 -12.63 4.66 0.55
C VAL A 107 -11.11 4.73 0.52
N ALA A 108 -10.57 5.94 0.57
CA ALA A 108 -9.15 6.22 0.73
C ALA A 108 -8.96 7.28 1.83
N ILE A 109 -8.20 6.94 2.88
CA ILE A 109 -7.78 7.87 3.95
C ILE A 109 -6.27 7.99 3.89
N LEU A 110 -5.76 9.20 3.70
CA LEU A 110 -4.34 9.49 3.55
C LEU A 110 -3.96 10.65 4.47
N ASP A 111 -3.48 10.34 5.67
CA ASP A 111 -3.09 11.35 6.67
C ASP A 111 -1.60 11.72 6.51
N ASN A 112 -1.27 13.01 6.62
CA ASN A 112 0.11 13.54 6.59
C ASN A 112 0.95 13.21 5.33
N LEU A 113 0.33 12.95 4.17
CA LEU A 113 1.05 12.93 2.89
C LEU A 113 1.19 14.38 2.37
N GLU A 114 2.42 14.92 2.34
CA GLU A 114 2.67 16.23 1.74
C GLU A 114 2.21 16.25 0.27
N LYS A 115 1.61 17.38 -0.16
CA LYS A 115 1.09 17.61 -1.51
C LYS A 115 2.13 17.34 -2.60
N THR A 116 2.25 16.08 -3.03
CA THR A 116 3.05 15.69 -4.17
C THR A 116 2.21 14.76 -5.04
N LEU A 117 1.07 15.29 -5.50
CA LEU A 117 0.13 14.62 -6.40
C LEU A 117 0.54 14.80 -7.88
N GLN A 118 1.82 14.58 -8.22
CA GLN A 118 2.21 14.50 -9.63
C GLN A 118 2.29 13.05 -10.06
N GLY A 119 1.24 12.61 -10.79
CA GLY A 119 1.22 11.34 -11.52
C GLY A 119 0.23 10.27 -11.04
N MET A 120 -0.75 10.59 -10.18
CA MET A 120 -1.72 9.58 -9.73
C MET A 120 -2.92 9.41 -10.65
N ASP A 121 -3.25 8.16 -10.95
CA ASP A 121 -4.64 7.76 -11.14
C ASP A 121 -5.03 6.65 -10.15
N LEU A 122 -5.69 7.04 -9.04
CA LEU A 122 -6.41 6.17 -8.10
C LEU A 122 -7.93 6.14 -8.41
N ASN A 123 -8.28 6.48 -9.65
CA ASN A 123 -9.49 7.22 -10.03
C ASN A 123 -9.82 8.32 -9.02
N GLN A 124 -8.83 9.22 -8.98
CA GLN A 124 -8.78 10.55 -8.39
C GLN A 124 -9.04 10.61 -6.88
N VAL A 125 -8.40 9.72 -6.11
CA VAL A 125 -8.40 9.70 -4.62
C VAL A 125 -9.83 9.63 -4.03
N VAL A 126 -10.85 9.35 -4.88
CA VAL A 126 -12.31 9.43 -4.66
C VAL A 126 -12.88 10.87 -4.46
N GLN A 127 -12.27 11.89 -5.07
CA GLN A 127 -12.68 13.32 -5.11
C GLN A 127 -12.29 14.15 -3.88
N ASN A 128 -11.10 14.78 -3.94
CA ASN A 128 -10.66 15.96 -3.19
C ASN A 128 -11.19 16.10 -1.74
N HIS A 129 -10.48 15.54 -0.74
CA HIS A 129 -10.61 15.95 0.66
C HIS A 129 -12.08 16.10 1.15
N SER A 130 -12.88 15.04 1.12
CA SER A 130 -14.17 15.03 1.83
C SER A 130 -13.92 14.91 3.35
N LYS A 131 -13.62 16.06 3.94
CA LYS A 131 -13.60 16.42 5.37
C LYS A 131 -12.33 16.01 6.12
N GLN A 132 -11.49 17.02 6.38
CA GLN A 132 -10.85 17.12 7.69
C GLN A 132 -11.90 16.76 8.74
N ARG A 133 -11.72 15.64 9.43
CA ARG A 133 -12.44 15.40 10.66
C ARG A 133 -11.49 14.76 11.65
N TYR A 134 -10.83 15.65 12.37
CA TYR A 134 -10.43 15.48 13.76
C TYR A 134 -11.27 14.39 14.44
N PHE A 135 -10.63 13.29 14.79
CA PHE A 135 -10.98 12.59 16.02
C PHE A 135 -9.69 12.28 16.76
N SER A 136 -9.37 13.20 17.66
CA SER A 136 -8.58 12.92 18.84
C SER A 136 -9.09 11.64 19.50
N PHE A 137 -8.29 10.57 19.52
CA PHE A 137 -8.35 9.66 20.66
C PHE A 137 -7.57 10.33 21.80
N LYS A 138 -8.25 11.22 22.53
CA LYS A 138 -7.85 11.52 23.90
C LYS A 138 -8.03 10.23 24.69
N ARG A 139 -6.95 9.74 25.28
CA ARG A 139 -7.01 9.15 26.62
C ARG A 139 -6.45 10.18 27.59
#